data_AF-W7WP33-F1
#
_entry.id   AF-W7WP33-F1
#
_cell.length_a   1.000
_cell.length_b   1.000
_cell.length_c   1.000
_cell.angle_alpha   90.00
_cell.angle_beta   90.00
_cell.angle_gamma   90.00
#
_symmetry.space_group_name_H-M   'P 1'
#
loop_
_entity.id
_entity.type
_entity.pdbx_description
1 polymer ?
#
loop_
_entity_poly.entity_id
_entity_poly.type
_entity_poly.pdbx_seq_one_letter_code
_entity_poly.pdbx_strand_id
1 'polypeptide(L)'
;MRLILVVWEDASVVDDATWIDRSSAPKAHAVIFHQVGWLESIDETAVVLTTAVSDQIMAARDRIPLGMVKTILELDPATGVPVALPKKKRKRA
;
A
#
# COMPACT_ATOMS: atom_id res chain seq x y z
N MET A 1 -3.38 -5.23 17.82
CA MET A 1 -3.54 -4.68 16.46
C MET A 1 -2.97 -5.68 15.47
N ARG A 2 -3.42 -5.67 14.21
CA ARG A 2 -2.93 -6.59 13.17
C ARG A 2 -1.82 -5.90 12.39
N LEU A 3 -0.69 -6.57 12.19
CA LEU A 3 0.38 -6.06 11.33
C LEU A 3 0.02 -6.41 9.89
N ILE A 4 0.10 -5.45 8.97
CA ILE A 4 -0.28 -5.65 7.57
C ILE A 4 0.78 -5.08 6.64
N LEU A 5 1.07 -5.84 5.59
CA LEU A 5 1.70 -5.34 4.37
C LEU A 5 0.59 -4.95 3.41
N VAL A 6 0.60 -3.69 2.98
CA VAL A 6 -0.24 -3.17 1.91
C VAL A 6 0.63 -2.93 0.69
N VAL A 7 0.26 -3.57 -0.41
CA VAL A 7 0.85 -3.33 -1.72
C VAL A 7 -0.12 -2.48 -2.52
N TRP A 8 0.33 -1.32 -2.96
CA TRP A 8 -0.52 -0.34 -3.65
C TRP A 8 0.23 0.32 -4.82
N GLU A 9 -0.51 0.93 -5.73
CA GLU A 9 0.03 1.53 -6.96
C GLU A 9 -0.33 3.01 -7.03
N ASP A 10 0.65 3.84 -7.36
CA ASP A 10 0.44 5.26 -7.68
C ASP A 10 1.14 5.62 -8.99
N ALA A 11 0.79 6.77 -9.53
CA ALA A 11 1.49 7.37 -10.66
C ALA A 11 2.71 8.14 -10.15
N SER A 12 3.88 7.88 -10.74
CA SER A 12 5.10 8.66 -10.52
C SER A 12 5.59 9.29 -11.81
N VAL A 13 6.19 10.46 -11.68
CA VAL A 13 7.00 11.12 -12.70
C VAL A 13 8.36 11.30 -12.07
N VAL A 14 9.38 10.64 -12.62
CA VAL A 14 10.77 10.87 -12.20
C VAL A 14 11.33 11.96 -13.10
N ASP A 15 11.70 13.07 -12.48
CA ASP A 15 12.49 14.13 -13.09
C ASP A 15 13.62 14.55 -12.16
N ASP A 16 14.62 15.23 -12.72
CA ASP A 16 15.75 15.79 -11.96
C ASP A 16 15.47 17.21 -11.44
N ALA A 17 14.25 17.73 -11.63
CA ALA A 17 13.94 19.14 -11.47
C ALA A 17 12.66 19.35 -10.65
N THR A 18 12.81 19.92 -9.45
CA THR A 18 11.71 20.24 -8.50
C THR A 18 10.45 20.86 -9.13
N TRP A 19 10.59 21.60 -10.23
CA TRP A 19 9.47 22.19 -10.97
C TRP A 19 9.69 22.03 -12.48
N ILE A 20 8.72 21.42 -13.16
CA ILE A 20 8.70 21.30 -14.62
C ILE A 20 7.43 21.91 -15.19
N ASP A 21 7.50 22.45 -16.41
CA ASP A 21 6.32 22.92 -17.12
C ASP A 21 5.43 21.72 -17.50
N ARG A 22 4.12 21.85 -17.28
CA ARG A 22 3.14 20.77 -17.50
C ARG A 22 3.16 20.23 -18.93
N SER A 23 3.40 21.08 -19.93
CA SER A 23 3.46 20.68 -21.34
C SER A 23 4.71 19.85 -21.68
N SER A 24 5.76 20.01 -20.87
CA SER A 24 7.04 19.29 -21.00
C SER A 24 7.16 18.09 -20.06
N ALA A 25 6.14 17.85 -19.22
CA ALA A 25 6.18 16.81 -18.22
C ALA A 25 6.28 15.40 -18.85
N PRO A 26 7.22 14.55 -18.40
CA PRO A 26 7.27 13.16 -18.83
C PRO A 26 5.95 12.45 -18.51
N LYS A 27 5.64 11.42 -19.30
CA LYS A 27 4.47 10.59 -19.00
C LYS A 27 4.66 9.91 -17.65
N ALA A 28 3.64 10.02 -16.81
CA ALA A 28 3.61 9.27 -15.56
C ALA A 28 3.62 7.77 -15.83
N HIS A 29 4.30 7.02 -14.96
CA HIS A 29 4.33 5.57 -14.97
C HIS A 29 3.85 5.03 -13.62
N ALA A 30 3.32 3.81 -13.64
CA ALA A 30 2.87 3.14 -12.42
C ALA A 30 4.07 2.74 -11.56
N VAL A 31 4.01 3.03 -10.27
CA VAL A 31 4.98 2.60 -9.26
C VAL A 31 4.25 1.81 -8.19
N ILE A 32 4.83 0.65 -7.84
CA ILE A 32 4.29 -0.23 -6.82
C ILE A 32 4.96 0.06 -5.48
N PHE A 33 4.14 0.40 -4.50
CA PHE A 33 4.56 0.68 -3.14
C PHE A 33 4.32 -0.51 -2.22
N HIS A 34 5.32 -0.79 -1.37
CA HIS A 34 5.24 -1.79 -0.31
C HIS A 34 5.30 -1.05 1.01
N GLN A 35 4.25 -1.19 1.80
CA GLN A 35 4.15 -0.50 3.06
C GLN A 35 3.65 -1.42 4.16
N VAL A 36 4.39 -1.47 5.26
CA VAL A 36 4.03 -2.24 6.44
C VAL A 36 3.52 -1.29 7.51
N GLY A 37 2.45 -1.65 8.21
CA GLY A 37 1.98 -0.88 9.35
C GLY A 37 0.98 -1.62 10.21
N TRP A 38 0.65 -1.05 11.36
CA TRP A 38 -0.39 -1.56 12.23
C TRP A 38 -1.76 -1.09 11.74
N LEU A 39 -2.68 -2.03 11.52
CA LEU A 39 -4.03 -1.74 11.06
C LEU A 39 -4.79 -0.91 12.09
N GLU A 40 -5.23 0.27 11.68
CA GLU A 40 -6.21 1.06 12.41
C GLU A 40 -7.63 0.68 11.98
N SER A 41 -7.92 0.82 10.68
CA SER A 41 -9.24 0.56 10.10
C SER A 41 -9.16 0.26 8.61
N ILE A 42 -10.16 -0.48 8.11
CA ILE A 42 -10.42 -0.64 6.68
C ILE A 42 -11.89 -0.29 6.48
N ASP A 43 -12.14 0.71 5.64
CA ASP A 43 -13.49 1.09 5.22
C ASP A 43 -13.63 1.01 3.69
N GLU A 44 -14.77 1.41 3.15
CA GLU A 44 -15.04 1.37 1.70
C GLU A 44 -14.17 2.32 0.87
N THR A 45 -13.41 3.22 1.52
CA THR A 45 -12.62 4.25 0.88
C THR A 45 -11.12 4.00 0.99
N ALA A 46 -10.64 3.44 2.11
CA ALA A 46 -9.22 3.35 2.40
C ALA A 46 -8.82 2.25 3.39
N VAL A 47 -7.52 1.93 3.37
CA VAL A 47 -6.81 1.24 4.45
C VAL A 47 -6.06 2.28 5.27
N VAL A 48 -6.25 2.29 6.59
CA VAL A 48 -5.62 3.24 7.52
C VAL A 48 -4.65 2.51 8.45
N LEU A 49 -3.45 3.05 8.61
CA LEU A 49 -2.32 2.51 9.37
C LEU A 49 -1.79 3.54 10.36
N THR A 50 -1.50 3.16 11.61
CA THR A 50 -1.04 4.11 12.66
C THR A 50 0.48 4.24 12.78
N THR A 51 1.27 3.40 12.09
CA THR A 51 2.75 3.39 12.16
C THR A 51 3.30 2.77 10.90
N ALA A 52 3.14 3.47 9.78
CA ALA A 52 3.55 2.98 8.49
C ALA A 52 5.05 3.12 8.26
N VAL A 53 5.67 2.07 7.73
CA VAL A 53 7.07 2.02 7.30
C VAL A 53 7.11 1.54 5.86
N SER A 54 7.94 2.20 5.04
CA SER A 54 8.24 1.79 3.66
C SER A 54 9.75 1.89 3.45
N ASP A 55 10.29 1.01 2.61
CA ASP A 55 11.68 1.02 2.16
C ASP A 55 11.89 1.95 0.94
N GLN A 56 10.81 2.51 0.41
CA GLN A 56 10.82 3.33 -0.79
C GLN A 56 11.03 4.81 -0.47
N ILE A 57 11.57 5.56 -1.44
CA ILE A 57 11.95 6.97 -1.30
C ILE A 57 10.76 7.88 -0.97
N MET A 58 9.53 7.44 -1.28
CA MET A 58 8.33 8.21 -1.01
C MET A 58 7.90 8.02 0.46
N ALA A 59 7.50 9.12 1.12
CA ALA A 59 7.02 9.05 2.50
C ALA A 59 5.84 8.07 2.63
N ALA A 60 5.87 7.25 3.69
CA ALA A 60 4.81 6.30 3.98
C ALA A 60 3.46 7.03 4.16
N ARG A 61 2.38 6.45 3.64
CA ARG A 61 1.02 7.00 3.75
C ARG A 61 0.24 6.28 4.83
N ASP A 62 -0.18 6.99 5.86
CA ASP A 62 -1.04 6.42 6.90
C ASP A 62 -2.46 6.12 6.39
N ARG A 63 -2.87 6.69 5.25
CA ARG A 63 -4.15 6.42 4.59
C ARG A 63 -3.95 6.11 3.11
N ILE A 64 -4.27 4.88 2.71
CA ILE A 64 -4.12 4.40 1.33
C ILE A 64 -5.51 4.18 0.72
N PRO A 65 -5.90 4.93 -0.33
CA PRO A 65 -7.18 4.74 -1.00
C PRO A 65 -7.34 3.34 -1.57
N LEU A 66 -8.50 2.70 -1.40
CA LEU A 66 -8.74 1.32 -1.87
C LEU A 66 -8.57 1.14 -3.38
N GLY A 67 -8.86 2.18 -4.18
CA GLY A 67 -8.65 2.15 -5.63
C GLY A 67 -7.18 2.00 -6.04
N MET A 68 -6.25 2.32 -5.14
CA MET A 68 -4.80 2.16 -5.34
C MET A 68 -4.29 0.83 -4.79
N VAL A 69 -5.03 0.18 -3.87
CA VAL A 69 -4.59 -1.05 -3.21
C VAL A 69 -4.67 -2.23 -4.17
N LYS A 70 -3.55 -2.93 -4.35
CA LYS A 70 -3.46 -4.17 -5.12
C LYS A 70 -3.62 -5.39 -4.23
N THR A 71 -2.98 -5.38 -3.06
CA THR A 71 -2.94 -6.53 -2.15
C THR A 71 -2.85 -6.07 -0.70
N ILE A 72 -3.51 -6.80 0.21
CA ILE A 72 -3.37 -6.65 1.66
C ILE A 72 -3.01 -8.02 2.24
N LEU A 73 -1.90 -8.11 2.97
CA LEU A 73 -1.43 -9.33 3.63
C LEU A 73 -1.23 -9.07 5.11
N GLU A 74 -1.91 -9.86 5.95
CA GLU A 74 -1.61 -9.87 7.38
C GLU A 74 -0.25 -10.55 7.62
N LEU A 75 0.56 -9.96 8.48
CA LEU A 75 1.88 -10.44 8.86
C LEU A 75 1.88 -10.89 10.33
N ASP A 76 2.67 -11.91 10.63
CA ASP A 76 3.00 -12.26 12.00
C ASP A 76 3.95 -11.18 12.57
N PRO A 77 3.59 -10.49 13.67
CA PRO A 77 4.45 -9.46 14.25
C PRO A 77 5.83 -9.95 14.71
N ALA A 78 5.96 -11.22 15.07
CA ALA A 78 7.22 -11.76 15.57
C ALA A 78 8.18 -12.14 14.45
N THR A 79 7.66 -12.59 13.31
CA THR A 79 8.47 -13.15 12.21
C THR A 79 8.45 -12.30 10.95
N GLY A 80 7.49 -11.37 10.81
CA GLY A 80 7.26 -10.59 9.60
C GLY A 80 6.71 -11.39 8.42
N VAL A 81 6.41 -12.68 8.62
CA VAL A 81 5.96 -13.59 7.56
C VAL A 81 4.46 -13.45 7.35
N PRO A 82 3.96 -13.52 6.10
CA PRO A 82 2.52 -13.53 5.82
C PRO A 82 1.79 -14.66 6.56
N VAL A 83 0.74 -14.31 7.29
CA VAL A 83 -0.14 -15.27 7.95
C VAL A 83 -1.09 -15.83 6.91
N ALA A 84 -1.18 -17.16 6.80
CA ALA A 84 -2.15 -17.79 5.93
C ALA A 84 -3.57 -17.37 6.35
N LEU A 85 -4.26 -16.60 5.50
CA LEU A 85 -5.68 -16.30 5.72
C LEU A 85 -6.44 -17.63 5.78
N PRO A 86 -7.26 -17.89 6.82
CA PRO A 86 -8.05 -19.10 6.88
C PRO A 86 -8.88 -19.20 5.61
N LYS A 87 -8.61 -20.24 4.80
CA LYS A 87 -9.33 -20.48 3.54
C LYS A 87 -10.81 -20.48 3.86
N LYS A 88 -11.57 -19.51 3.35
CA LYS A 88 -13.05 -19.55 3.41
C LYS A 88 -13.47 -20.91 2.88
N LYS A 89 -14.00 -21.78 3.75
CA LYS A 89 -14.68 -23.01 3.30
C LYS A 89 -15.79 -22.53 2.40
N ARG A 90 -15.65 -22.73 1.09
CA ARG A 90 -16.75 -22.58 0.14
C ARG A 90 -17.85 -23.51 0.64
N LYS A 91 -18.94 -22.96 1.20
CA LYS A 91 -20.18 -23.72 1.32
C LYS A 91 -20.54 -24.11 -0.11
N ARG A 92 -20.49 -25.41 -0.42
CA ARG A 92 -21.16 -25.94 -1.62
C ARG A 92 -22.63 -25.56 -1.49
N ALA A 93 -23.12 -24.79 -2.46
CA ALA A 93 -24.54 -24.65 -2.70
C ALA A 93 -25.10 -25.98 -3.21
#